data_AF-A0A7X7MLW6-F1
#
_entry.id   AF-A0A7X7MLW6-F1
#
_cell.length_a   1.000
_cell.length_b   1.000
_cell.length_c   1.000
_cell.angle_alpha   90.00
_cell.angle_beta   90.00
_cell.angle_gamma   90.00
#
_symmetry.space_group_name_H-M   'P 1'
#
loop_
_entity.id
_entity.type
_entity.pdbx_description
1 polymer ?
#
loop_
_entity_poly.entity_id
_entity_poly.type
_entity_poly.pdbx_seq_one_letter_code
_entity_poly.pdbx_strand_id
1 'polypeptide(L)'
;MKIAFDNEKYLTTQKTAIFSRASSGAGRLYLEFGGKLSGDSHAARVLPGYDPDVKIRLLQQLSEKADIIICIHAEAIEHKKIRADLGITYDNAALKLIDDLRA
;
A
#
# COMPACT_ATOMS: atom_id res chain seq x y z
N MET A 1 -3.34 21.86 15.29
CA MET A 1 -2.54 21.75 14.05
C MET A 1 -3.47 22.09 12.89
N LYS A 2 -3.07 22.95 11.94
CA LYS A 2 -3.94 23.29 10.79
C LYS A 2 -3.87 22.15 9.76
N ILE A 3 -5.01 21.74 9.23
CA ILE A 3 -5.08 20.72 8.16
C ILE A 3 -4.39 21.29 6.92
N ALA A 4 -3.51 20.48 6.32
CA ALA A 4 -2.70 20.81 5.15
C ALA A 4 -2.71 19.70 4.09
N PHE A 5 -3.29 18.54 4.40
CA PHE A 5 -3.47 17.41 3.49
C PHE A 5 -4.96 17.06 3.37
N ASP A 6 -5.41 16.87 2.14
CA ASP A 6 -6.78 16.52 1.80
C ASP A 6 -6.81 15.10 1.21
N ASN A 7 -7.36 14.15 1.97
CA ASN A 7 -7.42 12.75 1.58
C ASN A 7 -8.32 12.51 0.36
N GLU A 8 -9.42 13.23 0.21
CA GLU A 8 -10.34 13.04 -0.91
C GLU A 8 -9.74 13.55 -2.21
N LYS A 9 -9.07 14.71 -2.14
CA LYS A 9 -8.28 15.23 -3.25
C LYS A 9 -7.15 14.28 -3.62
N TYR A 10 -6.45 13.72 -2.64
CA TYR A 10 -5.40 12.73 -2.87
C TYR A 10 -5.95 11.48 -3.57
N LEU A 11 -7.01 10.86 -3.03
CA LEU A 11 -7.62 9.65 -3.59
C LEU A 11 -8.03 9.86 -5.05
N THR A 12 -8.76 10.94 -5.32
CA THR A 12 -9.24 11.27 -6.66
C THR A 12 -8.08 11.51 -7.63
N THR A 13 -7.09 12.31 -7.22
CA THR A 13 -5.95 12.67 -8.07
C THR A 13 -5.05 11.46 -8.33
N GLN A 14 -4.76 10.69 -7.29
CA GLN A 14 -3.87 9.52 -7.36
C GLN A 14 -4.49 8.38 -8.17
N LYS A 15 -5.78 8.09 -7.96
CA LYS A 15 -6.54 7.12 -8.78
C LYS A 15 -6.50 7.51 -10.26
N THR A 16 -6.79 8.77 -10.57
CA THR A 16 -6.79 9.29 -11.94
C THR A 16 -5.41 9.17 -12.57
N ALA A 17 -4.34 9.52 -11.85
CA ALA A 17 -2.98 9.42 -12.33
C ALA A 17 -2.56 7.96 -12.62
N ILE A 18 -2.95 7.01 -11.75
CA ILE A 18 -2.68 5.58 -11.95
C ILE A 18 -3.40 5.06 -13.20
N PHE A 19 -4.68 5.36 -13.38
CA PHE A 19 -5.41 4.93 -14.57
C PHE A 19 -4.92 5.57 -15.87
N SER A 20 -4.55 6.86 -15.80
CA SER A 20 -3.94 7.56 -16.93
C SER A 20 -2.63 6.88 -17.34
N ARG A 21 -1.77 6.56 -16.36
CA ARG A 21 -0.52 5.83 -16.60
C ARG A 21 -0.74 4.42 -17.16
N ALA A 22 -1.73 3.70 -16.64
CA ALA A 22 -2.06 2.37 -17.14
C ALA A 22 -2.57 2.40 -18.59
N SER A 23 -3.39 3.40 -18.92
CA SER A 23 -3.97 3.58 -20.26
C SER A 23 -2.95 4.07 -21.28
N SER A 24 -1.92 4.83 -20.87
CA SER A 24 -0.89 5.36 -21.76
C SER A 24 0.18 4.33 -22.15
N GLY A 25 0.21 3.17 -21.50
CA GLY A 25 1.18 2.11 -21.72
C GLY A 25 0.72 1.05 -22.72
N ALA A 26 1.37 -0.11 -22.72
CA ALA A 26 1.03 -1.26 -23.56
C ALA A 26 -0.19 -2.07 -23.05
N GLY A 27 -1.13 -1.41 -22.36
CA GLY A 27 -2.35 -2.02 -21.83
C GLY A 27 -2.22 -2.75 -20.48
N ARG A 28 -1.04 -2.73 -19.82
CA ARG A 28 -0.82 -3.26 -18.46
C ARG A 28 0.14 -2.37 -17.67
N LEU A 29 -0.10 -2.26 -16.36
CA LEU A 29 0.76 -1.54 -15.42
C LEU A 29 1.08 -2.44 -14.23
N TYR A 30 2.36 -2.70 -14.01
CA TYR A 30 2.85 -3.25 -12.73
C TYR A 30 3.30 -2.07 -11.87
N LEU A 31 2.63 -1.88 -10.74
CA LEU A 31 2.88 -0.77 -9.82
C LEU A 31 3.43 -1.31 -8.50
N GLU A 32 4.66 -0.92 -8.17
CA GLU A 32 5.26 -1.23 -6.88
C GLU A 32 4.71 -0.30 -5.80
N PHE A 33 4.19 -0.86 -4.71
CA PHE A 33 3.85 -0.13 -3.49
C PHE A 33 4.96 -0.31 -2.45
N GLY A 34 5.85 0.68 -2.37
CA GLY A 34 6.90 0.72 -1.35
C GLY A 34 6.40 1.23 0.00
N GLY A 35 7.04 0.75 1.07
CA GLY A 35 6.81 1.21 2.45
C GLY A 35 5.55 0.63 3.09
N LYS A 36 5.03 1.33 4.11
CA LYS A 36 3.83 0.90 4.83
C LYS A 36 2.57 1.22 4.01
N LEU A 37 1.74 0.20 3.78
CA LEU A 37 0.43 0.34 3.14
C LEU A 37 -0.63 0.83 4.12
N SER A 38 -0.61 0.32 5.35
CA SER A 38 -1.48 0.71 6.46
C SER A 38 -0.64 1.24 7.63
N GLY A 39 -1.26 2.05 8.49
CA GLY A 39 -0.62 2.57 9.69
C GLY A 39 0.63 3.42 9.42
N ASP A 40 0.61 4.25 8.37
CA ASP A 40 1.72 5.16 8.05
C ASP A 40 1.74 6.38 8.99
N SER A 41 2.11 6.15 10.25
CA SER A 41 2.22 7.20 11.27
C SER A 41 3.34 8.20 10.98
N HIS A 42 4.26 7.91 10.07
CA HIS A 42 5.26 8.88 9.64
C HIS A 42 4.60 9.94 8.76
N ALA A 43 3.92 9.53 7.69
CA ALA A 43 3.20 10.45 6.81
C ALA A 43 2.14 11.26 7.57
N ALA A 44 1.37 10.64 8.48
CA ALA A 44 0.36 11.34 9.27
C ALA A 44 0.92 12.48 10.15
N ARG A 45 2.14 12.32 10.69
CA ARG A 45 2.80 13.40 11.44
C ARG A 45 3.36 14.49 10.54
N VAL A 46 3.89 14.12 9.38
CA VAL A 46 4.54 15.04 8.43
C VAL A 46 3.51 15.85 7.63
N LEU A 47 2.36 15.25 7.31
CA LEU A 47 1.31 15.82 6.48
C LEU A 47 0.04 16.00 7.32
N PRO A 48 -0.20 17.17 7.94
CA PRO A 48 -1.35 17.40 8.81
C PRO A 48 -2.68 17.12 8.09
N GLY A 49 -3.41 16.10 8.53
CA GLY A 49 -4.65 15.65 7.89
C GLY A 49 -4.51 14.38 7.04
N TYR A 50 -3.29 13.87 6.84
CA TYR A 50 -3.07 12.59 6.17
C TYR A 50 -3.60 11.43 7.02
N ASP A 51 -4.51 10.65 6.43
CA ASP A 51 -5.03 9.42 7.02
C ASP A 51 -3.97 8.30 6.86
N PRO A 52 -3.46 7.70 7.97
CA PRO A 52 -2.46 6.63 7.93
C PRO A 52 -2.80 5.45 7.02
N ASP A 53 -4.09 5.25 6.72
CA ASP A 53 -4.61 4.15 5.91
C ASP A 53 -5.10 4.59 4.52
N VAL A 54 -4.82 5.83 4.10
CA VAL A 54 -5.31 6.36 2.82
C VAL A 54 -4.82 5.57 1.60
N LYS A 55 -3.67 4.88 1.70
CA LYS A 55 -3.18 3.99 0.63
C LYS A 55 -4.02 2.71 0.51
N ILE A 56 -4.52 2.16 1.62
CA ILE A 56 -5.48 1.04 1.59
C ILE A 56 -6.77 1.50 0.92
N ARG A 57 -7.28 2.68 1.29
CA ARG A 57 -8.46 3.28 0.64
C ARG A 57 -8.26 3.48 -0.86
N LEU A 58 -7.06 3.89 -1.29
CA LEU A 58 -6.70 3.97 -2.70
C LEU A 58 -6.74 2.59 -3.38
N LEU A 59 -6.15 1.55 -2.77
CA LEU A 59 -6.19 0.18 -3.31
C LEU A 59 -7.62 -0.35 -3.42
N GLN A 60 -8.48 -0.09 -2.43
CA GLN A 60 -9.91 -0.43 -2.49
C GLN A 60 -10.60 0.21 -3.69
N GLN A 61 -10.30 1.47 -4.01
CA GLN A 61 -10.86 2.15 -5.19
C GLN A 61 -10.33 1.62 -6.54
N LEU A 62 -9.23 0.86 -6.51
CA LEU A 62 -8.63 0.21 -7.67
C LEU A 62 -9.02 -1.28 -7.79
N SER A 63 -9.61 -1.86 -6.74
CA SER A 63 -9.86 -3.31 -6.60
C SER A 63 -10.63 -3.94 -7.76
N GLU A 64 -11.57 -3.22 -8.39
CA GLU A 64 -12.32 -3.72 -9.55
C GLU A 64 -11.44 -3.93 -10.80
N LYS A 65 -10.26 -3.31 -10.87
CA LYS A 65 -9.39 -3.28 -12.05
C LYS A 65 -7.93 -3.63 -11.76
N ALA A 66 -7.62 -4.08 -10.54
CA ALA A 66 -6.26 -4.34 -10.10
C ALA A 66 -6.17 -5.67 -9.36
N ASP A 67 -5.16 -6.45 -9.72
CA ASP A 67 -4.72 -7.61 -8.96
C ASP A 67 -3.55 -7.22 -8.03
N ILE A 68 -3.46 -7.89 -6.88
CA ILE A 68 -2.37 -7.68 -5.92
C ILE A 68 -1.38 -8.84 -6.02
N ILE A 69 -0.11 -8.51 -6.24
CA ILE A 69 1.01 -9.47 -6.19
C ILE A 69 1.83 -9.16 -4.94
N ILE A 70 2.01 -10.17 -4.09
CA ILE A 70 2.84 -10.06 -2.88
C ILE A 70 4.17 -10.75 -3.14
N CYS A 71 5.25 -9.99 -3.05
CA CYS A 71 6.61 -10.48 -3.25
C CYS A 71 7.26 -10.79 -1.90
N ILE A 72 7.87 -11.98 -1.79
CA ILE A 72 8.66 -12.39 -0.63
C ILE A 72 10.00 -12.97 -1.10
N HIS A 73 11.07 -12.62 -0.40
CA HIS A 73 12.42 -13.08 -0.71
C HIS A 73 12.67 -14.47 -0.11
N ALA A 74 13.12 -15.43 -0.93
CA ALA A 74 13.32 -16.82 -0.50
C ALA A 74 14.28 -16.93 0.70
N GLU A 75 15.44 -16.25 0.66
CA GLU A 75 16.38 -16.31 1.78
C GLU A 75 15.82 -15.70 3.07
N ALA A 76 14.83 -14.79 2.98
CA ALA A 76 14.19 -14.25 4.19
C ALA A 76 13.30 -15.29 4.88
N ILE A 77 12.73 -16.22 4.11
CA ILE A 77 11.98 -17.38 4.62
C ILE A 77 12.96 -18.37 5.24
N GLU A 78 14.02 -18.73 4.51
CA GLU A 78 15.03 -19.70 4.98
C GLU A 78 15.67 -19.27 6.31
N HIS A 79 16.03 -17.98 6.43
CA HIS A 79 16.64 -17.43 7.64
C HIS A 79 15.64 -17.05 8.74
N LYS A 80 14.33 -17.30 8.55
CA LYS A 80 13.26 -16.88 9.47
C LYS A 80 13.40 -15.41 9.87
N LYS A 81 13.70 -14.55 8.90
CA LYS A 81 13.93 -13.13 9.14
C LYS A 81 12.73 -12.54 9.88
N ILE A 82 12.99 -11.77 10.94
CA ILE A 82 11.96 -11.12 11.73
C ILE A 82 11.69 -9.72 11.20
N ARG A 83 10.41 -9.41 11.03
CA ARG A 83 9.92 -8.07 10.70
C ARG A 83 9.79 -7.27 12.00
N ALA A 84 10.72 -6.34 12.25
CA ALA A 84 10.88 -5.69 13.55
C ALA A 84 9.65 -4.90 14.04
N ASP A 85 8.81 -4.40 13.13
CA ASP A 85 7.59 -3.65 13.49
C ASP A 85 6.45 -4.54 13.98
N LEU A 86 6.40 -5.81 13.55
CA LEU A 86 5.34 -6.76 13.92
C LEU A 86 5.83 -7.87 14.86
N GLY A 87 7.13 -8.09 14.97
CA GLY A 87 7.73 -9.17 15.78
C GLY A 87 7.48 -10.58 15.21
N ILE A 88 6.98 -10.69 13.98
CA ILE A 88 6.72 -11.97 13.30
C ILE A 88 7.70 -12.18 12.14
N THR A 89 7.83 -13.42 11.69
CA THR A 89 8.64 -13.79 10.52
C THR A 89 8.05 -13.24 9.22
N TYR A 90 8.87 -13.04 8.20
CA TYR A 90 8.44 -12.45 6.92
C TYR A 90 7.38 -13.29 6.18
N ASP A 91 7.43 -14.61 6.27
CA ASP A 91 6.42 -15.53 5.72
C ASP A 91 5.05 -15.35 6.41
N ASN A 92 5.04 -15.29 7.74
CA ASN A 92 3.83 -15.00 8.51
C ASN A 92 3.31 -13.58 8.22
N ALA A 93 4.20 -12.61 8.04
CA ALA A 93 3.81 -11.25 7.65
C ALA A 93 3.17 -11.20 6.25
N ALA A 94 3.64 -12.03 5.30
CA ALA A 94 3.05 -12.13 3.98
C ALA A 94 1.66 -12.78 4.03
N LEU A 95 1.49 -13.87 4.78
CA LEU A 95 0.17 -14.50 5.00
C LEU A 95 -0.80 -13.54 5.68
N LYS A 96 -0.35 -12.85 6.73
CA LYS A 96 -1.17 -11.84 7.40
C LYS A 96 -1.59 -10.73 6.43
N LEU A 97 -0.69 -10.25 5.57
CA LEU A 97 -1.03 -9.23 4.57
C LEU A 97 -2.08 -9.74 3.57
N ILE A 98 -2.03 -11.01 3.16
CA ILE A 98 -3.06 -11.61 2.31
C ILE A 98 -4.42 -11.58 3.00
N ASP A 99 -4.47 -11.98 4.28
CA ASP A 99 -5.71 -12.01 5.04
C ASP A 99 -6.26 -10.60 5.27
N ASP A 100 -5.40 -9.66 5.65
CA ASP A 100 -5.77 -8.25 5.88
C ASP A 100 -6.34 -7.59 4.61
N LEU A 101 -5.86 -7.96 3.41
CA LEU A 101 -6.33 -7.42 2.13
C LEU A 101 -7.62 -8.07 1.62
N ARG A 102 -8.00 -9.22 2.17
CA ARG A 102 -9.23 -9.95 1.79
C ARG A 102 -10.43 -9.60 2.67
N ALA A 103 -10.19 -9.09 3.88
CA ALA A 103 -11.21 -8.66 4.83
C ALA A 103 -11.89 -7.35 4.38
#